data_AF-A0A3B9GVI8-F1
#
_entry.id   AF-A0A3B9GVI8-F1
#
_cell.length_a   1.000
_cell.length_b   1.000
_cell.length_c   1.000
_cell.angle_alpha   90.00
_cell.angle_beta   90.00
_cell.angle_gamma   90.00
#
_symmetry.space_group_name_H-M   'P 1'
#
loop_
_entity.id
_entity.type
_entity.pdbx_description
1 polymer ?
#
loop_
_entity_poly.entity_id
_entity_poly.type
_entity_poly.pdbx_seq_one_letter_code
_entity_poly.pdbx_strand_id
1 'polypeptide(L)'
;MLTARRIFLGIFALFLAVVIADRLFPPPLERAGGLSALVTDRDGKPLRAFATPDGRWRFAGDLDRIDPDFVDALIRVEDKRFYQHRGTDWMGLSRAAIDSLFAGRIVSGGSTLTMQTARMLEPRDRNIGSKLIEIARAWQLERRLTKDEILSLYLSLTPYGGNLEGVRAASWSYFGHEADKLSKDEIALLIALPQSPEVRRPDRHPETAERARNWVAEKLHRYDVFTPGDVEDVATLSVPGRRRDFPDRAWHGTAKALAEGPREDVRSTLDAGLQAEVERIALTRAEAEGEDVQVSVLVVHVPTRAVRAIAGSASRDRPGGWLDLTAQARSPGSTLKPFIYAMAFDDGTAAPDTRVADLPTRFASYQPENFDRMFRGDVRVSDALQHSLNIPAVAMLDRVGPERFAAQLASAGARPRIYGGAEHEAGLAIALGGAGLTAR
;
A
#
# COMPACT_ATOMS: atom_id res chain seq x y z
N MET A 1 -18.47 29.75 57.05
CA MET A 1 -18.90 28.47 56.43
C MET A 1 -19.66 28.64 55.11
N LEU A 2 -20.62 29.58 54.98
CA LEU A 2 -21.39 29.77 53.73
C LEU A 2 -20.54 30.15 52.49
N THR A 3 -19.51 30.97 52.67
CA THR A 3 -18.62 31.44 51.59
C THR A 3 -17.75 30.31 51.03
N ALA A 4 -17.19 29.46 51.88
CA ALA A 4 -16.41 28.29 51.44
C ALA A 4 -17.27 27.29 50.64
N ARG A 5 -18.52 27.06 51.06
CA ARG A 5 -19.47 26.18 50.35
C ARG A 5 -19.86 26.74 48.98
N ARG A 6 -20.05 28.06 48.86
CA ARG A 6 -20.34 28.72 47.57
C ARG A 6 -19.16 28.67 46.61
N ILE A 7 -17.93 28.90 47.10
CA ILE A 7 -16.71 28.77 46.31
C ILE A 7 -16.55 27.32 45.83
N PHE A 8 -16.74 26.34 46.72
CA PHE A 8 -16.69 24.92 46.35
C PHE A 8 -17.74 24.55 45.29
N LEU A 9 -18.99 24.98 45.45
CA LEU A 9 -20.06 24.73 44.47
C LEU A 9 -19.72 25.35 43.10
N GLY A 10 -19.14 26.56 43.10
CA GLY A 10 -18.71 27.24 41.88
C GLY A 10 -17.58 26.51 41.16
N ILE A 11 -16.55 26.07 41.89
CA ILE A 11 -15.45 25.27 41.33
C ILE A 11 -15.97 23.93 40.80
N PHE A 12 -16.86 23.26 41.54
CA PHE A 12 -17.46 22.00 41.12
C PHE A 12 -18.32 22.16 39.87
N ALA A 13 -19.15 23.21 39.79
CA ALA A 13 -19.96 23.52 38.61
C ALA A 13 -19.08 23.84 37.40
N LEU A 14 -17.99 24.59 37.57
CA LEU A 14 -17.02 24.87 36.51
C LEU A 14 -16.33 23.59 36.03
N PHE A 15 -15.87 22.74 36.95
CA PHE A 15 -15.29 21.45 36.62
C PHE A 15 -16.28 20.58 35.84
N LEU A 16 -17.52 20.48 36.30
CA LEU A 16 -18.56 19.73 35.62
C LEU A 16 -18.86 20.30 34.23
N ALA A 17 -18.91 21.62 34.08
CA ALA A 17 -19.09 22.29 32.79
C ALA A 17 -17.95 21.97 31.82
N VAL A 18 -16.69 21.94 32.29
CA VAL A 18 -15.53 21.54 31.47
C VAL A 18 -15.62 20.07 31.04
N VAL A 19 -16.02 19.17 31.95
CA VAL A 19 -16.20 17.75 31.63
C VAL A 19 -17.34 17.53 30.64
N ILE A 20 -18.46 18.24 30.80
CA ILE A 20 -19.59 18.20 29.87
C ILE A 20 -19.17 18.74 28.51
N ALA A 21 -18.50 19.90 28.45
CA ALA A 21 -18.00 20.47 27.20
C ALA A 21 -17.01 19.53 26.50
N ASP A 22 -16.14 18.86 27.25
CA ASP A 22 -15.19 17.87 26.71
C ASP A 22 -15.88 16.63 26.11
N ARG A 23 -17.05 16.25 26.65
CA ARG A 23 -17.88 15.14 26.14
C ARG A 23 -18.72 15.55 24.94
N LEU A 24 -19.27 16.77 24.96
CA LEU A 24 -20.10 17.31 23.88
C LEU A 24 -19.27 17.72 22.65
N PHE A 25 -18.01 18.12 22.86
CA PHE A 25 -17.10 18.58 21.81
C PHE A 25 -15.78 17.80 21.84
N PRO A 26 -15.79 16.49 21.52
CA PRO A 26 -14.56 15.70 21.46
C PRO A 26 -13.62 16.22 20.34
N PRO A 27 -12.30 15.98 20.46
CA PRO A 27 -11.37 16.29 19.38
C PRO A 27 -11.68 15.45 18.14
N PRO A 28 -11.59 16.01 16.91
CA PRO A 28 -11.97 15.33 15.67
C PRO A 28 -10.88 14.34 15.20
N LEU A 29 -10.68 13.26 15.96
CA LEU A 29 -9.68 12.23 15.67
C LEU A 29 -9.96 11.47 14.36
N GLU A 30 -11.20 11.44 13.89
CA GLU A 30 -11.59 10.82 12.62
C GLU A 30 -10.83 11.38 11.42
N ARG A 31 -10.38 12.64 11.48
CA ARG A 31 -9.57 13.25 10.41
C ARG A 31 -8.20 12.57 10.26
N ALA A 32 -7.71 11.90 11.30
CA ALA A 32 -6.53 11.06 11.22
C ALA A 32 -6.80 9.68 10.59
N GLY A 33 -8.06 9.26 10.49
CA GLY A 33 -8.47 7.92 10.02
C GLY A 33 -8.40 7.69 8.51
N GLY A 34 -7.86 8.63 7.74
CA GLY A 34 -7.66 8.49 6.30
C GLY A 34 -6.18 8.32 5.97
N LEU A 35 -5.66 7.11 6.03
CA LEU A 35 -4.25 6.81 5.73
C LEU A 35 -4.06 6.35 4.28
N SER A 36 -2.88 6.63 3.77
CA SER A 36 -2.28 5.97 2.63
C SER A 36 -1.78 4.60 3.04
N ALA A 37 -1.72 3.70 2.07
CA ALA A 37 -1.20 2.36 2.29
C ALA A 37 -0.05 2.07 1.33
N LEU A 38 1.01 1.46 1.87
CA LEU A 38 2.12 0.94 1.09
C LEU A 38 2.04 -0.58 1.06
N VAL A 39 1.92 -1.15 -0.14
CA VAL A 39 2.09 -2.58 -0.34
C VAL A 39 3.55 -2.88 -0.62
N THR A 40 4.12 -3.76 0.20
CA THR A 40 5.50 -4.24 0.08
C THR A 40 5.55 -5.67 -0.42
N ASP A 41 6.68 -6.06 -0.98
CA ASP A 41 7.01 -7.43 -1.32
C ASP A 41 7.31 -8.25 -0.05
N ARG A 42 7.56 -9.55 -0.22
CA ARG A 42 7.84 -10.48 0.89
C ARG A 42 9.02 -10.07 1.78
N ASP A 43 9.95 -9.28 1.25
CA ASP A 43 11.17 -8.83 1.92
C ASP A 43 11.05 -7.37 2.44
N GLY A 44 9.91 -6.72 2.21
CA GLY A 44 9.65 -5.34 2.64
C GLY A 44 10.00 -4.28 1.59
N LYS A 45 10.39 -4.66 0.37
CA LYS A 45 10.62 -3.70 -0.72
C LYS A 45 9.29 -3.14 -1.18
N PRO A 46 9.16 -1.82 -1.40
CA PRO A 46 7.89 -1.24 -1.80
C PRO A 46 7.51 -1.65 -3.23
N LEU A 47 6.25 -2.04 -3.41
CA LEU A 47 5.68 -2.37 -4.71
C LEU A 47 4.75 -1.25 -5.17
N ARG A 48 3.81 -0.86 -4.30
CA ARG A 48 2.76 0.09 -4.67
C ARG A 48 2.29 0.93 -3.50
N ALA A 49 2.14 2.23 -3.71
CA ALA A 49 1.52 3.12 -2.75
C ALA A 49 0.13 3.59 -3.21
N PHE A 50 -0.77 3.80 -2.26
CA PHE A 50 -2.12 4.26 -2.51
C PHE A 50 -2.41 5.54 -1.73
N ALA A 51 -2.83 6.58 -2.44
CA ALA A 51 -3.22 7.85 -1.84
C ALA A 51 -4.51 7.70 -1.04
N THR A 52 -4.73 8.62 -0.11
CA THR A 52 -6.00 8.80 0.59
C THR A 52 -7.13 9.13 -0.40
N PRO A 53 -8.42 8.98 -0.04
CA PRO A 53 -9.52 9.32 -0.95
C PRO A 53 -9.52 10.80 -1.38
N ASP A 54 -8.99 11.69 -0.54
CA ASP A 54 -8.81 13.12 -0.81
C ASP A 54 -7.52 13.44 -1.60
N GLY A 55 -6.82 12.43 -2.13
CA GLY A 55 -5.67 12.59 -3.02
C GLY A 55 -4.36 12.96 -2.32
N ARG A 56 -4.27 12.77 -1.00
CA ARG A 56 -3.06 13.03 -0.22
C ARG A 56 -2.23 11.76 -0.03
N TRP A 57 -0.93 11.96 0.11
CA TRP A 57 -0.01 10.94 0.58
C TRP A 57 0.15 11.12 2.08
N ARG A 58 -0.41 10.20 2.87
CA ARG A 58 -0.46 10.27 4.34
C ARG A 58 -0.25 8.90 4.96
N PHE A 59 0.99 8.47 5.17
CA PHE A 59 1.27 7.19 5.83
C PHE A 59 1.23 7.33 7.35
N ALA A 60 0.95 6.23 8.04
CA ALA A 60 1.03 6.18 9.50
C ALA A 60 2.45 6.53 9.96
N GLY A 61 2.56 7.51 10.85
CA GLY A 61 3.79 7.91 11.54
C GLY A 61 4.17 6.93 12.62
N ASP A 62 4.40 5.68 12.24
CA ASP A 62 4.87 4.62 13.12
C ASP A 62 6.29 4.93 13.60
N LEU A 63 6.47 5.11 14.91
CA LEU A 63 7.75 5.47 15.50
C LEU A 63 8.81 4.38 15.31
N ASP A 64 8.40 3.12 15.17
CA ASP A 64 9.32 2.00 14.92
C ASP A 64 9.85 2.00 13.46
N ARG A 65 9.25 2.81 12.59
CA ARG A 65 9.58 2.92 11.15
C ARG A 65 10.08 4.30 10.76
N ILE A 66 10.37 5.15 11.74
CA ILE A 66 10.94 6.47 11.56
C ILE A 66 12.29 6.50 12.27
N ASP A 67 13.26 7.15 11.65
CA ASP A 67 14.60 7.29 12.20
C ASP A 67 14.53 7.92 13.62
N PRO A 68 15.03 7.25 14.66
CA PRO A 68 15.02 7.79 16.01
C PRO A 68 15.81 9.11 16.13
N ASP A 69 16.87 9.30 15.33
CA ASP A 69 17.66 10.53 15.33
C ASP A 69 16.82 11.71 14.81
N PHE A 70 15.95 11.46 13.83
CA PHE A 70 14.99 12.46 13.35
C PHE A 70 13.97 12.82 14.44
N VAL A 71 13.41 11.82 15.12
CA VAL A 71 12.42 12.04 16.18
C VAL A 71 13.01 12.86 17.31
N ASP A 72 14.21 12.51 17.76
CA ASP A 72 14.93 13.24 18.81
C ASP A 72 15.24 14.67 18.38
N ALA A 73 15.77 14.85 17.16
CA ALA A 73 16.06 16.17 16.60
C ALA A 73 14.79 17.05 16.50
N LEU A 74 13.68 16.48 16.03
CA LEU A 74 12.39 17.16 15.93
C LEU A 74 11.91 17.63 17.31
N ILE A 75 11.90 16.73 18.31
CA ILE A 75 11.48 17.07 19.68
C ILE A 75 12.40 18.15 20.25
N ARG A 76 13.73 18.04 20.06
CA ARG A 76 14.68 19.07 20.53
C ARG A 76 14.42 20.45 19.92
N VAL A 77 14.08 20.50 18.64
CA VAL A 77 13.91 21.75 17.88
C VAL A 77 12.55 22.41 18.11
N GLU A 78 11.48 21.61 18.07
CA GLU A 78 10.10 22.08 18.10
C GLU A 78 9.52 22.11 19.52
N ASP A 79 9.86 21.15 20.38
CA ASP A 79 9.25 21.01 21.70
C ASP A 79 10.13 20.25 22.71
N LYS A 80 11.21 20.91 23.17
CA LYS A 80 12.23 20.29 24.05
C LYS A 80 11.66 19.64 25.32
N ARG A 81 10.47 20.07 25.78
CA ARG A 81 9.80 19.55 26.98
C ARG A 81 8.57 18.70 26.66
N PHE A 82 8.48 18.18 25.43
CA PHE A 82 7.31 17.44 24.94
C PHE A 82 6.81 16.39 25.95
N TYR A 83 7.68 15.52 26.45
CA TYR A 83 7.32 14.47 27.41
C TYR A 83 7.00 14.97 28.83
N GLN A 84 7.29 16.23 29.15
CA GLN A 84 7.15 16.78 30.51
C GLN A 84 5.84 17.56 30.71
N HIS A 85 5.33 18.22 29.66
CA HIS A 85 4.10 19.01 29.75
C HIS A 85 2.86 18.19 29.38
N ARG A 86 1.66 18.71 29.67
CA ARG A 86 0.36 18.08 29.32
C ARG A 86 -0.42 18.97 28.35
N GLY A 87 -0.02 18.96 27.08
CA GLY A 87 -0.64 19.77 26.03
C GLY A 87 0.07 21.09 25.77
N THR A 88 0.21 21.95 26.78
CA THR A 88 0.87 23.25 26.63
C THR A 88 2.04 23.38 27.60
N ASP A 89 3.17 23.84 27.08
CA ASP A 89 4.35 24.20 27.86
C ASP A 89 4.20 25.62 28.40
N TRP A 90 3.55 25.77 29.56
CA TRP A 90 3.29 27.06 30.18
C TRP A 90 4.57 27.85 30.47
N MET A 91 5.64 27.18 30.88
CA MET A 91 6.94 27.83 31.11
C MET A 91 7.52 28.39 29.81
N GLY A 92 7.40 27.62 28.72
CA GLY A 92 7.89 28.03 27.39
C GLY A 92 7.05 29.16 26.81
N LEU A 93 5.72 29.08 26.96
CA LEU A 93 4.79 30.10 26.52
C LEU A 93 5.02 31.42 27.25
N SER A 94 5.18 31.40 28.58
CA SER A 94 5.48 32.60 29.37
C SER A 94 6.82 33.22 28.97
N ARG A 95 7.86 32.42 28.77
CA ARG A 95 9.16 32.91 28.30
C ARG A 95 9.06 33.54 26.92
N ALA A 96 8.41 32.87 25.97
CA ALA A 96 8.22 33.36 24.60
C ALA A 96 7.44 34.69 24.56
N ALA A 97 6.43 34.83 25.43
CA ALA A 97 5.66 36.06 25.56
C ALA A 97 6.52 37.23 26.08
N ILE A 98 7.37 36.97 27.09
CA ILE A 98 8.31 37.96 27.63
C ILE A 98 9.34 38.37 26.58
N ASP A 99 9.96 37.40 25.90
CA ASP A 99 10.95 37.66 24.84
C ASP A 99 10.36 38.50 23.70
N SER A 100 9.11 38.20 23.30
CA SER A 100 8.41 38.94 22.26
C SER A 100 8.02 40.36 22.70
N LEU A 101 7.67 40.55 23.97
CA LEU A 101 7.39 41.87 24.55
C LEU A 101 8.64 42.75 24.55
N PHE A 102 9.80 42.21 24.95
CA PHE A 102 11.06 42.95 24.96
C PHE A 102 11.62 43.22 23.56
N ALA A 103 11.40 42.32 22.61
CA ALA A 103 11.89 42.48 21.24
C ALA A 103 10.96 43.32 20.33
N GLY A 104 9.76 43.70 20.80
CA GLY A 104 8.78 44.46 20.02
C GLY A 104 8.21 43.74 18.79
N ARG A 105 8.49 42.43 18.65
CA ARG A 105 8.04 41.56 17.56
C ARG A 105 7.93 40.13 18.06
N ILE A 106 7.16 39.29 17.38
CA ILE A 106 7.06 37.86 17.72
C ILE A 106 8.40 37.19 17.37
N VAL A 107 9.16 36.75 18.38
CA VAL A 107 10.51 36.16 18.19
C VAL A 107 10.50 34.64 18.19
N SER A 108 9.58 34.01 18.94
CA SER A 108 9.51 32.55 19.05
C SER A 108 8.06 32.05 19.04
N GLY A 109 7.85 30.90 18.40
CA GLY A 109 6.56 30.23 18.38
C GLY A 109 6.37 29.41 19.65
N GLY A 110 5.57 29.89 20.60
CA GLY A 110 5.25 29.16 21.85
C GLY A 110 4.28 27.98 21.67
N SER A 111 4.28 27.28 20.53
CA SER A 111 3.36 26.18 20.24
C SER A 111 4.04 24.84 20.44
N THR A 112 3.45 23.97 21.27
CA THR A 112 3.91 22.58 21.49
C THR A 112 3.52 21.68 20.33
N LEU A 113 4.16 20.51 20.20
CA LEU A 113 3.79 19.49 19.21
C LEU A 113 2.31 19.12 19.35
N THR A 114 1.80 18.93 20.58
CA THR A 114 0.39 18.63 20.83
C THR A 114 -0.56 19.73 20.30
N MET A 115 -0.21 21.01 20.47
CA MET A 115 -0.99 22.11 19.92
C MET A 115 -0.94 22.15 18.39
N GLN A 116 0.22 21.84 17.81
CA GLN A 116 0.36 21.73 16.37
C GLN A 116 -0.49 20.57 15.82
N THR A 117 -0.51 19.40 16.48
CA THR A 117 -1.39 18.27 16.14
C THR A 117 -2.86 18.66 16.21
N ALA A 118 -3.28 19.33 17.29
CA ALA A 118 -4.66 19.83 17.43
C ALA A 118 -5.06 20.77 16.28
N ARG A 119 -4.15 21.68 15.88
CA ARG A 119 -4.35 22.59 14.75
C ARG A 119 -4.51 21.86 13.41
N MET A 120 -3.80 20.76 13.21
CA MET A 120 -3.88 19.97 11.97
C MET A 120 -5.16 19.12 11.91
N LEU A 121 -5.62 18.61 13.05
CA LEU A 121 -6.90 17.90 13.17
C LEU A 121 -8.11 18.82 12.99
N GLU A 122 -8.01 20.07 13.42
CA GLU A 122 -9.10 21.04 13.31
C GLU A 122 -8.60 22.41 12.81
N PRO A 123 -8.28 22.51 11.50
CA PRO A 123 -7.76 23.75 10.92
C PRO A 123 -8.72 24.92 11.09
N ARG A 124 -8.18 26.08 11.49
CA ARG A 124 -8.90 27.34 11.70
C ARG A 124 -8.05 28.53 11.29
N ASP A 125 -8.70 29.66 11.04
CA ASP A 125 -8.03 30.92 10.76
C ASP A 125 -7.15 31.35 11.94
N ARG A 126 -5.98 31.93 11.64
CA ARG A 126 -5.00 32.32 12.65
C ARG A 126 -5.46 33.56 13.40
N ASN A 127 -5.98 33.37 14.60
CA ASN A 127 -6.33 34.43 15.54
C ASN A 127 -6.19 33.94 16.99
N ILE A 128 -6.31 34.85 17.96
CA ILE A 128 -6.17 34.54 19.39
C ILE A 128 -7.23 33.51 19.85
N GLY A 129 -8.46 33.60 19.32
CA GLY A 129 -9.52 32.65 19.63
C GLY A 129 -9.18 31.23 19.20
N SER A 130 -8.72 31.06 17.96
CA SER A 130 -8.22 29.77 17.45
C SER A 130 -7.07 29.24 18.30
N LYS A 131 -6.20 30.11 18.80
CA LYS A 131 -5.10 29.71 19.69
C LYS A 131 -5.58 29.16 21.03
N LEU A 132 -6.62 29.76 21.62
CA LEU A 132 -7.25 29.23 22.83
C LEU A 132 -7.91 27.88 22.58
N ILE A 133 -8.53 27.70 21.41
CA ILE A 133 -9.10 26.41 21.01
C ILE A 133 -8.00 25.36 20.82
N GLU A 134 -6.87 25.70 20.20
CA GLU A 134 -5.70 24.80 20.09
C GLU A 134 -5.21 24.33 21.47
N ILE A 135 -5.13 25.23 22.47
CA ILE A 135 -4.76 24.89 23.84
C ILE A 135 -5.78 23.91 24.45
N ALA A 136 -7.07 24.21 24.32
CA ALA A 136 -8.14 23.36 24.84
C ALA A 136 -8.10 21.97 24.18
N ARG A 137 -7.98 21.91 22.86
CA ARG A 137 -7.88 20.66 22.08
C ARG A 137 -6.62 19.88 22.42
N ALA A 138 -5.48 20.54 22.61
CA ALA A 138 -4.24 19.89 23.03
C ALA A 138 -4.41 19.18 24.39
N TRP A 139 -5.08 19.83 25.35
CA TRP A 139 -5.41 19.19 26.62
C TRP A 139 -6.36 17.99 26.46
N GLN A 140 -7.34 18.08 25.55
CA GLN A 140 -8.25 16.97 25.27
C GLN A 140 -7.55 15.77 24.62
N LEU A 141 -6.56 16.01 23.76
CA LEU A 141 -5.72 14.95 23.16
C LEU A 141 -4.90 14.24 24.25
N GLU A 142 -4.24 14.99 25.14
CA GLU A 142 -3.38 14.46 26.22
C GLU A 142 -4.13 13.72 27.33
N ARG A 143 -5.47 13.81 27.32
CA ARG A 143 -6.34 13.02 28.20
C ARG A 143 -6.79 11.71 27.57
N ARG A 144 -6.67 11.57 26.25
CA ARG A 144 -7.19 10.44 25.47
C ARG A 144 -6.10 9.60 24.84
N LEU A 145 -4.95 10.21 24.58
CA LEU A 145 -3.82 9.63 23.87
C LEU A 145 -2.55 9.77 24.72
N THR A 146 -1.68 8.80 24.57
CA THR A 146 -0.30 8.82 25.05
C THR A 146 0.53 9.82 24.24
N LYS A 147 1.72 10.16 24.77
CA LYS A 147 2.65 11.05 24.07
C LYS A 147 3.08 10.49 22.72
N ASP A 148 3.32 9.19 22.67
CA ASP A 148 3.77 8.51 21.46
C ASP A 148 2.65 8.45 20.41
N GLU A 149 1.40 8.25 20.81
CA GLU A 149 0.24 8.36 19.90
C GLU A 149 0.07 9.80 19.37
N ILE A 150 0.25 10.82 20.21
CA ILE A 150 0.19 12.23 19.78
C ILE A 150 1.32 12.55 18.79
N LEU A 151 2.51 12.04 19.06
CA LEU A 151 3.67 12.21 18.20
C LEU A 151 3.47 11.46 16.87
N SER A 152 2.94 10.24 16.90
CA SER A 152 2.57 9.48 15.70
C SER A 152 1.53 10.22 14.85
N LEU A 153 0.51 10.82 15.48
CA LEU A 153 -0.45 11.68 14.78
C LEU A 153 0.22 12.91 14.17
N TYR A 154 1.13 13.56 14.90
CA TYR A 154 1.89 14.70 14.38
C TYR A 154 2.68 14.29 13.13
N LEU A 155 3.45 13.21 13.23
CA LEU A 155 4.29 12.65 12.17
C LEU A 155 3.52 12.13 10.97
N SER A 156 2.22 11.85 11.14
CA SER A 156 1.30 11.47 10.04
C SER A 156 0.67 12.68 9.36
N LEU A 157 0.38 13.75 10.11
CA LEU A 157 -0.45 14.87 9.63
C LEU A 157 0.35 16.11 9.21
N THR A 158 1.62 16.17 9.56
CA THR A 158 2.46 17.33 9.30
C THR A 158 2.58 17.60 7.81
N PRO A 159 2.21 18.80 7.31
CA PRO A 159 2.27 19.09 5.88
C PRO A 159 3.72 19.33 5.44
N TYR A 160 4.10 18.72 4.32
CA TYR A 160 5.42 18.89 3.69
C TYR A 160 5.34 19.56 2.31
N GLY A 161 4.17 20.09 1.97
CA GLY A 161 3.90 20.84 0.74
C GLY A 161 3.17 20.02 -0.33
N GLY A 162 2.32 20.68 -1.11
CA GLY A 162 1.42 20.02 -2.06
C GLY A 162 0.49 19.04 -1.36
N ASN A 163 0.44 17.81 -1.85
CA ASN A 163 -0.39 16.75 -1.28
C ASN A 163 0.37 15.81 -0.31
N LEU A 164 1.55 16.20 0.18
CA LEU A 164 2.35 15.40 1.11
C LEU A 164 2.01 15.75 2.56
N GLU A 165 1.56 14.74 3.30
CA GLU A 165 1.35 14.81 4.75
C GLU A 165 2.10 13.66 5.45
N GLY A 166 2.83 14.03 6.49
CA GLY A 166 3.64 13.14 7.28
C GLY A 166 5.04 12.90 6.72
N VAL A 167 5.95 12.57 7.65
CA VAL A 167 7.39 12.48 7.38
C VAL A 167 7.72 11.36 6.39
N ARG A 168 7.02 10.23 6.47
CA ARG A 168 7.21 9.09 5.58
C ARG A 168 6.88 9.44 4.13
N ALA A 169 5.76 10.14 3.90
CA ALA A 169 5.39 10.61 2.57
C ALA A 169 6.42 11.61 2.02
N ALA A 170 6.91 12.50 2.88
CA ALA A 170 7.92 13.48 2.51
C ALA A 170 9.26 12.82 2.16
N SER A 171 9.73 11.85 2.97
CA SER A 171 10.98 11.12 2.72
C SER A 171 10.94 10.39 1.38
N TRP A 172 9.86 9.66 1.09
CA TRP A 172 9.71 8.99 -0.20
C TRP A 172 9.69 9.97 -1.37
N SER A 173 8.91 11.05 -1.27
CA SER A 173 8.76 11.98 -2.38
C SER A 173 10.02 12.85 -2.60
N TYR A 174 10.75 13.21 -1.54
CA TYR A 174 11.93 14.07 -1.66
C TYR A 174 13.24 13.31 -1.78
N PHE A 175 13.39 12.15 -1.14
CA PHE A 175 14.65 11.40 -1.05
C PHE A 175 14.60 10.03 -1.74
N GLY A 176 13.40 9.47 -1.92
CA GLY A 176 13.20 8.22 -2.67
C GLY A 176 13.41 6.97 -1.84
N HIS A 177 13.34 7.09 -0.51
CA HIS A 177 13.36 5.98 0.43
C HIS A 177 12.46 6.29 1.64
N GLU A 178 12.23 5.26 2.45
CA GLU A 178 11.47 5.36 3.69
C GLU A 178 12.16 6.27 4.71
N ALA A 179 11.42 6.78 5.69
CA ALA A 179 11.95 7.68 6.72
C ALA A 179 12.68 6.95 7.86
N ASP A 180 13.05 5.69 7.68
CA ASP A 180 13.66 4.82 8.70
C ASP A 180 15.17 5.06 8.89
N LYS A 181 15.83 5.62 7.88
CA LYS A 181 17.24 6.06 7.93
C LYS A 181 17.39 7.35 7.14
N LEU A 182 17.68 8.44 7.84
CA LEU A 182 17.79 9.77 7.27
C LEU A 182 19.20 10.31 7.46
N SER A 183 19.75 10.95 6.43
CA SER A 183 20.98 11.71 6.59
C SER A 183 20.74 13.01 7.36
N LYS A 184 21.80 13.63 7.88
CA LYS A 184 21.69 14.86 8.69
C LYS A 184 21.07 16.02 7.91
N ASP A 185 21.33 16.13 6.61
CA ASP A 185 20.72 17.15 5.75
C ASP A 185 19.23 16.87 5.50
N GLU A 186 18.85 15.61 5.37
CA GLU A 186 17.45 15.17 5.26
C GLU A 186 16.67 15.45 6.55
N ILE A 187 17.25 15.15 7.72
CA ILE A 187 16.68 15.48 9.03
C ILE A 187 16.46 16.99 9.15
N ALA A 188 17.49 17.79 8.88
CA ALA A 188 17.40 19.24 8.97
C ALA A 188 16.35 19.80 8.00
N LEU A 189 16.27 19.25 6.78
CA LEU A 189 15.29 19.68 5.79
C LEU A 189 13.87 19.30 6.23
N LEU A 190 13.63 18.06 6.66
CA LEU A 190 12.32 17.60 7.10
C LEU A 190 11.80 18.33 8.35
N ILE A 191 12.69 18.82 9.22
CA ILE A 191 12.28 19.69 10.33
C ILE A 191 11.98 21.12 9.83
N ALA A 192 12.67 21.58 8.78
CA ALA A 192 12.50 22.93 8.23
C ALA A 192 11.21 23.10 7.41
N LEU A 193 10.80 22.11 6.63
CA LEU A 193 9.68 22.22 5.69
C LEU A 193 8.33 22.56 6.36
N PRO A 194 7.91 21.92 7.47
CA PRO A 194 6.56 22.10 8.04
C PRO A 194 6.20 23.52 8.48
N GLN A 195 7.19 24.35 8.77
CA GLN A 195 6.95 25.72 9.26
C GLN A 195 6.31 26.61 8.17
N SER A 196 6.67 26.37 6.91
CA SER A 196 6.13 27.07 5.73
C SER A 196 6.12 26.12 4.52
N PRO A 197 5.22 25.13 4.49
CA PRO A 197 5.33 23.95 3.64
C PRO A 197 5.24 24.26 2.14
N GLU A 198 4.52 25.30 1.72
CA GLU A 198 4.48 25.70 0.30
C GLU A 198 5.68 26.58 -0.10
N VAL A 199 6.08 27.51 0.77
CA VAL A 199 7.16 28.47 0.49
C VAL A 199 8.53 27.79 0.53
N ARG A 200 8.68 26.75 1.34
CA ARG A 200 9.93 26.01 1.52
C ARG A 200 10.03 24.75 0.66
N ARG A 201 9.14 24.56 -0.32
CA ARG A 201 9.18 23.38 -1.21
C ARG A 201 10.51 23.33 -1.97
N PRO A 202 11.36 22.32 -1.78
CA PRO A 202 12.66 22.27 -2.45
C PRO A 202 12.49 22.06 -3.97
N ASP A 203 11.41 21.40 -4.39
CA ASP A 203 11.06 21.18 -5.81
C ASP A 203 10.58 22.44 -6.55
N ARG A 204 10.29 23.55 -5.84
CA ARG A 204 9.83 24.82 -6.43
C ARG A 204 10.67 26.03 -6.04
N HIS A 205 11.21 26.01 -4.83
CA HIS A 205 11.92 27.11 -4.19
C HIS A 205 13.21 26.59 -3.51
N PRO A 206 14.16 26.01 -4.28
CA PRO A 206 15.33 25.34 -3.74
C PRO A 206 16.17 26.24 -2.82
N GLU A 207 16.43 27.50 -3.21
CA GLU A 207 17.19 28.46 -2.39
C GLU A 207 16.52 28.77 -1.04
N THR A 208 15.19 28.79 -1.00
CA THR A 208 14.44 29.04 0.25
C THR A 208 14.45 27.80 1.14
N ALA A 209 14.34 26.61 0.54
CA ALA A 209 14.45 25.34 1.25
C ALA A 209 15.85 25.13 1.84
N GLU A 210 16.90 25.45 1.07
CA GLU A 210 18.30 25.33 1.48
C GLU A 210 18.63 26.25 2.65
N ARG A 211 18.25 27.52 2.56
CA ARG A 211 18.41 28.46 3.70
C ARG A 211 17.66 27.99 4.94
N ALA A 212 16.45 27.44 4.77
CA ALA A 212 15.68 26.93 5.89
C ALA A 212 16.32 25.67 6.52
N ARG A 213 16.84 24.74 5.70
CA ARG A 213 17.60 23.56 6.15
C ARG A 213 18.85 23.98 6.92
N ASN A 214 19.67 24.87 6.36
CA ASN A 214 20.92 25.30 6.99
C ASN A 214 20.64 26.01 8.32
N TRP A 215 19.60 26.85 8.39
CA TRP A 215 19.16 27.47 9.64
C TRP A 215 18.72 26.44 10.70
N VAL A 216 18.04 25.36 10.30
CA VAL A 216 17.70 24.27 11.21
C VAL A 216 18.96 23.51 11.65
N ALA A 217 19.92 23.25 10.76
CA ALA A 217 21.19 22.61 11.11
C ALA A 217 21.98 23.41 12.16
N GLU A 218 22.07 24.73 12.00
CA GLU A 218 22.66 25.62 13.02
C GLU A 218 21.90 25.57 14.36
N LYS A 219 20.57 25.48 14.31
CA LYS A 219 19.74 25.34 15.51
C LYS A 219 19.97 24.00 16.21
N LEU A 220 20.12 22.92 15.45
CA LEU A 220 20.45 21.58 15.96
C LEU A 220 21.85 21.55 16.58
N HIS A 221 22.81 22.24 15.99
CA HIS A 221 24.15 22.40 16.57
C HIS A 221 24.09 23.13 17.93
N ARG A 222 23.36 24.25 18.02
CA ARG A 222 23.17 24.97 19.30
C ARG A 222 22.47 24.16 20.39
N TYR A 223 21.80 23.07 20.02
CA TYR A 223 21.15 22.15 20.95
C TYR A 223 21.96 20.87 21.17
N ASP A 224 23.23 20.86 20.77
CA ASP A 224 24.18 19.76 20.91
C ASP A 224 23.72 18.47 20.20
N VAL A 225 22.87 18.60 19.17
CA VAL A 225 22.43 17.46 18.34
C VAL A 225 23.38 17.24 17.16
N PHE A 226 23.85 18.32 16.53
CA PHE A 226 24.81 18.28 15.42
C PHE A 226 26.19 18.79 15.87
N THR A 227 27.25 18.20 15.32
CA THR A 227 28.62 18.72 15.46
C THR A 227 28.86 19.90 14.52
N PRO A 228 29.92 20.70 14.72
CA PRO A 228 30.29 21.74 13.76
C PRO A 228 30.54 21.20 12.35
N GLY A 229 31.17 20.02 12.24
CA GLY A 229 31.41 19.36 10.96
C GLY A 229 30.12 18.98 10.24
N ASP A 230 29.09 18.54 10.97
CA ASP A 230 27.79 18.23 10.38
C ASP A 230 27.12 19.46 9.77
N VAL A 231 27.25 20.63 10.39
CA VAL A 231 26.68 21.88 9.85
C VAL A 231 27.39 22.26 8.55
N GLU A 232 28.72 22.12 8.53
CA GLU A 232 29.53 22.36 7.33
C GLU A 232 29.15 21.39 6.21
N ASP A 233 29.09 20.09 6.49
CA ASP A 233 28.69 19.05 5.54
C ASP A 233 27.29 19.33 4.97
N VAL A 234 26.30 19.58 5.83
CA VAL A 234 24.93 19.91 5.41
C VAL A 234 24.90 21.15 4.51
N ALA A 235 25.71 22.17 4.80
CA ALA A 235 25.77 23.39 4.00
C ALA A 235 26.34 23.17 2.59
N THR A 236 27.16 22.14 2.37
CA THR A 236 27.71 21.81 1.04
C THR A 236 26.74 21.00 0.16
N LEU A 237 25.75 20.33 0.75
CA LEU A 237 24.82 19.47 0.03
C LEU A 237 23.69 20.29 -0.62
N SER A 238 23.23 19.88 -1.80
CA SER A 238 22.07 20.48 -2.45
C SER A 238 20.75 19.89 -1.96
N VAL A 239 19.69 20.69 -1.93
CA VAL A 239 18.34 20.18 -1.65
C VAL A 239 17.75 19.46 -2.86
N PRO A 240 16.78 18.53 -2.68
CA PRO A 240 16.18 17.81 -3.80
C PRO A 240 15.49 18.74 -4.81
N GLY A 241 15.97 18.76 -6.05
CA GLY A 241 15.44 19.64 -7.09
C GLY A 241 14.11 19.18 -7.73
N ARG A 242 13.64 17.97 -7.42
CA ARG A 242 12.34 17.44 -7.90
C ARG A 242 11.76 16.44 -6.91
N ARG A 243 10.45 16.28 -6.99
CA ARG A 243 9.75 15.16 -6.34
C ARG A 243 9.96 13.87 -7.13
N ARG A 244 9.96 12.76 -6.42
CA ARG A 244 9.93 11.40 -6.93
C ARG A 244 8.50 10.87 -6.83
N ASP A 245 8.12 10.07 -7.82
CA ASP A 245 6.85 9.36 -7.81
C ASP A 245 6.87 8.23 -6.79
N PHE A 246 5.71 7.96 -6.22
CA PHE A 246 5.55 6.80 -5.36
C PHE A 246 5.59 5.51 -6.19
N PRO A 247 6.03 4.39 -5.59
CA PRO A 247 6.01 3.08 -6.25
C PRO A 247 4.62 2.73 -6.81
N ASP A 248 4.57 2.27 -8.07
CA ASP A 248 3.33 1.93 -8.79
C ASP A 248 3.44 0.61 -9.59
N ARG A 249 4.07 -0.41 -9.00
CA ARG A 249 4.22 -1.75 -9.60
C ARG A 249 3.13 -2.71 -9.13
N ALA A 250 3.03 -3.87 -9.77
CA ALA A 250 2.14 -4.96 -9.35
C ALA A 250 0.67 -4.52 -9.24
N TRP A 251 0.17 -3.70 -10.18
CA TRP A 251 -1.14 -3.06 -10.01
C TRP A 251 -2.29 -4.06 -9.87
N HIS A 252 -2.18 -5.22 -10.52
CA HIS A 252 -3.11 -6.34 -10.37
C HIS A 252 -2.90 -7.12 -9.05
N GLY A 253 -1.65 -7.37 -8.68
CA GLY A 253 -1.30 -8.13 -7.47
C GLY A 253 -1.57 -7.40 -6.15
N THR A 254 -1.68 -6.08 -6.21
CA THR A 254 -1.88 -5.21 -5.05
C THR A 254 -3.32 -4.73 -4.92
N ALA A 255 -4.15 -4.86 -5.97
CA ALA A 255 -5.52 -4.36 -5.98
C ALA A 255 -6.40 -5.01 -4.90
N LYS A 256 -6.29 -6.33 -4.70
CA LYS A 256 -7.09 -7.06 -3.71
C LYS A 256 -6.64 -6.82 -2.27
N ALA A 257 -5.33 -6.65 -2.06
CA ALA A 257 -4.73 -6.42 -0.74
C ALA A 257 -5.28 -5.17 -0.02
N LEU A 258 -5.96 -4.28 -0.75
CA LEU A 258 -6.53 -3.03 -0.25
C LEU A 258 -8.05 -2.94 -0.34
N ALA A 259 -8.68 -3.90 -1.01
CA ALA A 259 -10.14 -3.98 -1.08
C ALA A 259 -10.76 -4.56 0.21
N GLU A 260 -9.96 -5.27 1.00
CA GLU A 260 -10.39 -6.01 2.19
C GLU A 260 -9.61 -5.54 3.43
N GLY A 261 -9.85 -4.30 3.92
CA GLY A 261 -9.33 -3.88 5.23
C GLY A 261 -9.08 -2.37 5.42
N PRO A 262 -8.70 -1.96 6.65
CA PRO A 262 -8.19 -0.61 6.92
C PRO A 262 -6.93 -0.32 6.10
N ARG A 263 -6.72 0.95 5.71
CA ARG A 263 -5.60 1.40 4.87
C ARG A 263 -4.30 1.47 5.66
N GLU A 264 -3.79 0.31 6.05
CA GLU A 264 -2.49 0.12 6.67
C GLU A 264 -1.50 -0.41 5.63
N ASP A 265 -0.21 -0.39 5.99
CA ASP A 265 0.82 -0.99 5.15
C ASP A 265 0.66 -2.52 5.12
N VAL A 266 0.72 -3.11 3.92
CA VAL A 266 0.49 -4.54 3.72
C VAL A 266 1.76 -5.20 3.18
N ARG A 267 2.19 -6.28 3.81
CA ARG A 267 3.24 -7.15 3.27
C ARG A 267 2.61 -8.26 2.42
N SER A 268 2.93 -8.28 1.13
CA SER A 268 2.45 -9.28 0.19
C SER A 268 3.39 -10.50 0.11
N THR A 269 2.98 -11.53 -0.63
CA THR A 269 3.83 -12.70 -0.94
C THR A 269 4.70 -12.50 -2.19
N LEU A 270 4.50 -11.38 -2.90
CA LEU A 270 5.15 -11.06 -4.15
C LEU A 270 6.65 -10.87 -3.96
N ASP A 271 7.40 -11.03 -5.03
CA ASP A 271 8.83 -10.75 -5.11
C ASP A 271 9.03 -9.57 -6.08
N ALA A 272 9.61 -8.47 -5.61
CA ALA A 272 9.70 -7.25 -6.42
C ALA A 272 10.56 -7.42 -7.69
N GLY A 273 11.58 -8.27 -7.63
CA GLY A 273 12.46 -8.54 -8.78
C GLY A 273 11.73 -9.37 -9.84
N LEU A 274 11.13 -10.49 -9.41
CA LEU A 274 10.35 -11.35 -10.29
C LEU A 274 9.14 -10.63 -10.88
N GLN A 275 8.45 -9.81 -10.08
CA GLN A 275 7.30 -9.02 -10.55
C GLN A 275 7.70 -8.07 -11.68
N ALA A 276 8.80 -7.33 -11.51
CA ALA A 276 9.28 -6.42 -12.55
C ALA A 276 9.66 -7.16 -13.84
N GLU A 277 10.26 -8.35 -13.72
CA GLU A 277 10.61 -9.18 -14.86
C GLU A 277 9.38 -9.73 -15.59
N VAL A 278 8.37 -10.18 -14.84
CA VAL A 278 7.11 -10.66 -15.41
C VAL A 278 6.35 -9.55 -16.14
N GLU A 279 6.26 -8.35 -15.55
CA GLU A 279 5.65 -7.18 -16.20
C GLU A 279 6.40 -6.81 -17.50
N ARG A 280 7.72 -6.84 -17.47
CA ARG A 280 8.57 -6.59 -18.64
C ARG A 280 8.34 -7.62 -19.75
N ILE A 281 8.34 -8.91 -19.42
CA ILE A 281 8.09 -9.99 -20.39
C ILE A 281 6.69 -9.85 -21.00
N ALA A 282 5.68 -9.57 -20.18
CA ALA A 282 4.30 -9.40 -20.63
C ALA A 282 4.18 -8.22 -21.62
N LEU A 283 4.81 -7.08 -21.30
CA LEU A 283 4.84 -5.91 -22.17
C LEU A 283 5.56 -6.19 -23.50
N THR A 284 6.79 -6.70 -23.45
CA THR A 284 7.57 -7.02 -24.67
C THR A 284 6.82 -7.99 -25.58
N ARG A 285 6.16 -9.01 -24.99
CA ARG A 285 5.41 -9.98 -25.77
C ARG A 285 4.16 -9.37 -26.42
N ALA A 286 3.44 -8.51 -25.70
CA ALA A 286 2.28 -7.83 -26.25
C ALA A 286 2.66 -6.85 -27.38
N GLU A 287 3.77 -6.13 -27.24
CA GLU A 287 4.28 -5.21 -28.27
C GLU A 287 4.67 -5.95 -29.56
N ALA A 288 5.27 -7.15 -29.43
CA ALA A 288 5.66 -7.95 -30.59
C ALA A 288 4.48 -8.51 -31.39
N GLU A 289 3.33 -8.73 -30.75
CA GLU A 289 2.16 -9.37 -31.39
C GLU A 289 1.12 -8.36 -31.92
N GLY A 290 1.05 -7.16 -31.35
CA GLY A 290 0.16 -6.10 -31.80
C GLY A 290 -0.52 -5.33 -30.67
N GLU A 291 -1.06 -4.15 -30.96
CA GLU A 291 -1.59 -3.21 -29.96
C GLU A 291 -2.77 -3.77 -29.14
N ASP A 292 -3.62 -4.60 -29.76
CA ASP A 292 -4.80 -5.19 -29.13
C ASP A 292 -4.49 -6.47 -28.31
N VAL A 293 -3.23 -6.90 -28.30
CA VAL A 293 -2.82 -8.12 -27.59
C VAL A 293 -2.53 -7.80 -26.13
N GLN A 294 -3.06 -8.66 -25.26
CA GLN A 294 -2.81 -8.65 -23.83
C GLN A 294 -2.14 -9.96 -23.40
N VAL A 295 -1.25 -9.86 -22.43
CA VAL A 295 -0.52 -11.01 -21.87
C VAL A 295 -0.81 -11.08 -20.38
N SER A 296 -1.12 -12.28 -19.91
CA SER A 296 -1.42 -12.57 -18.51
C SER A 296 -0.43 -13.61 -18.00
N VAL A 297 0.17 -13.36 -16.84
CA VAL A 297 1.16 -14.24 -16.22
C VAL A 297 0.87 -14.33 -14.73
N LEU A 298 0.87 -15.56 -14.19
CA LEU A 298 0.78 -15.84 -12.77
C LEU A 298 1.92 -16.78 -12.39
N VAL A 299 2.75 -16.39 -11.42
CA VAL A 299 3.85 -17.22 -10.93
C VAL A 299 3.58 -17.62 -9.49
N VAL A 300 3.53 -18.93 -9.26
CA VAL A 300 3.21 -19.52 -7.95
C VAL A 300 4.40 -20.35 -7.46
N HIS A 301 4.78 -20.15 -6.20
CA HIS A 301 5.73 -21.01 -5.53
C HIS A 301 5.02 -22.30 -5.10
N VAL A 302 5.29 -23.41 -5.77
CA VAL A 302 4.56 -24.69 -5.62
C VAL A 302 4.47 -25.17 -4.16
N PRO A 303 5.55 -25.23 -3.36
CA PRO A 303 5.47 -25.76 -2.00
C PRO A 303 4.57 -24.95 -1.06
N THR A 304 4.59 -23.63 -1.17
CA THR A 304 3.84 -22.74 -0.26
C THR A 304 2.54 -22.21 -0.87
N ARG A 305 2.31 -22.49 -2.16
CA ARG A 305 1.22 -21.93 -2.98
C ARG A 305 1.18 -20.39 -3.00
N ALA A 306 2.30 -19.76 -2.64
CA ALA A 306 2.39 -18.30 -2.57
C ALA A 306 2.52 -17.71 -3.97
N VAL A 307 1.74 -16.68 -4.29
CA VAL A 307 1.90 -15.92 -5.53
C VAL A 307 3.17 -15.07 -5.41
N ARG A 308 4.10 -15.25 -6.34
CA ARG A 308 5.39 -14.52 -6.38
C ARG A 308 5.40 -13.37 -7.38
N ALA A 309 4.65 -13.52 -8.46
CA ALA A 309 4.44 -12.46 -9.42
C ALA A 309 3.09 -12.64 -10.11
N ILE A 310 2.46 -11.53 -10.48
CA ILE A 310 1.16 -11.52 -11.13
C ILE A 310 1.06 -10.30 -12.05
N ALA A 311 0.84 -10.56 -13.33
CA ALA A 311 0.50 -9.58 -14.33
C ALA A 311 -0.81 -10.03 -15.00
N GLY A 312 -1.92 -9.39 -14.68
CA GLY A 312 -3.22 -9.62 -15.33
C GLY A 312 -3.32 -9.04 -16.74
N SER A 313 -2.38 -8.19 -17.14
CA SER A 313 -2.32 -7.55 -18.45
C SER A 313 -0.90 -7.05 -18.71
N ALA A 314 -0.63 -6.62 -19.95
CA ALA A 314 0.73 -6.25 -20.36
C ALA A 314 1.18 -4.88 -19.84
N SER A 315 0.31 -3.87 -19.85
CA SER A 315 0.57 -2.53 -19.31
C SER A 315 -0.75 -1.77 -19.16
N ARG A 316 -0.83 -0.87 -18.18
CA ARG A 316 -1.98 0.04 -17.97
C ARG A 316 -2.17 1.05 -19.11
N ASP A 317 -1.11 1.35 -19.86
CA ASP A 317 -1.14 2.32 -20.96
C ASP A 317 -1.66 1.71 -22.28
N ARG A 318 -1.97 0.41 -22.27
CA ARG A 318 -2.48 -0.32 -23.44
C ARG A 318 -4.00 -0.51 -23.37
N PRO A 319 -4.72 -0.58 -24.51
CA PRO A 319 -6.14 -0.92 -24.53
C PRO A 319 -6.44 -2.24 -23.82
N GLY A 320 -7.34 -2.23 -22.83
CA GLY A 320 -7.63 -3.42 -22.02
C GLY A 320 -6.63 -3.70 -20.89
N GLY A 321 -5.61 -2.85 -20.72
CA GLY A 321 -4.58 -2.94 -19.68
C GLY A 321 -5.08 -2.89 -18.24
N TRP A 322 -6.29 -2.38 -18.02
CA TRP A 322 -6.93 -2.33 -16.71
C TRP A 322 -7.63 -3.63 -16.32
N LEU A 323 -7.84 -4.56 -17.26
CA LEU A 323 -8.47 -5.84 -17.00
C LEU A 323 -7.46 -6.80 -16.36
N ASP A 324 -7.83 -7.37 -15.21
CA ASP A 324 -7.07 -8.46 -14.61
C ASP A 324 -7.47 -9.78 -15.29
N LEU A 325 -6.76 -10.19 -16.35
CA LEU A 325 -7.05 -11.43 -17.06
C LEU A 325 -6.74 -12.68 -16.23
N THR A 326 -5.97 -12.59 -15.14
CA THR A 326 -5.78 -13.74 -14.24
C THR A 326 -7.10 -14.13 -13.56
N ALA A 327 -7.99 -13.15 -13.39
CA ALA A 327 -9.32 -13.27 -12.80
C ALA A 327 -10.43 -13.59 -13.80
N GLN A 328 -10.15 -13.51 -15.10
CA GLN A 328 -11.15 -13.69 -16.14
C GLN A 328 -11.13 -15.11 -16.67
N ALA A 329 -12.33 -15.70 -16.76
CA ALA A 329 -12.45 -17.05 -17.29
C ALA A 329 -12.15 -17.05 -18.80
N ARG A 330 -11.26 -17.94 -19.21
CA ARG A 330 -10.91 -18.19 -20.62
C ARG A 330 -10.94 -19.69 -20.89
N SER A 331 -11.10 -20.05 -22.16
CA SER A 331 -10.96 -21.44 -22.56
C SER A 331 -9.54 -21.92 -22.22
N PRO A 332 -9.36 -22.98 -21.42
CA PRO A 332 -8.05 -23.51 -21.08
C PRO A 332 -7.44 -24.30 -22.26
N GLY A 333 -8.22 -24.56 -23.32
CA GLY A 333 -7.79 -25.39 -24.44
C GLY A 333 -7.28 -26.76 -23.97
N SER A 334 -6.13 -27.18 -24.50
CA SER A 334 -5.52 -28.48 -24.19
C SER A 334 -4.82 -28.55 -22.82
N THR A 335 -4.76 -27.46 -22.05
CA THR A 335 -4.06 -27.44 -20.75
C THR A 335 -4.72 -28.33 -19.68
N LEU A 336 -5.96 -28.79 -19.93
CA LEU A 336 -6.65 -29.72 -19.03
C LEU A 336 -6.32 -31.20 -19.24
N LYS A 337 -5.72 -31.57 -20.38
CA LYS A 337 -5.41 -32.97 -20.72
C LYS A 337 -4.54 -33.68 -19.67
N PRO A 338 -3.48 -33.06 -19.09
CA PRO A 338 -2.70 -33.70 -18.04
C PRO A 338 -3.56 -34.19 -16.86
N PHE A 339 -4.58 -33.45 -16.47
CA PHE A 339 -5.47 -33.82 -15.36
C PHE A 339 -6.41 -34.97 -15.72
N ILE A 340 -6.84 -35.05 -16.99
CA ILE A 340 -7.65 -36.17 -17.49
C ILE A 340 -6.84 -37.47 -17.41
N TYR A 341 -5.60 -37.44 -17.92
CA TYR A 341 -4.72 -38.60 -17.84
C TYR A 341 -4.33 -38.93 -16.40
N ALA A 342 -4.09 -37.94 -15.55
CA ALA A 342 -3.83 -38.17 -14.13
C ALA A 342 -4.98 -38.92 -13.45
N MET A 343 -6.23 -38.50 -13.67
CA MET A 343 -7.39 -39.23 -13.14
C MET A 343 -7.52 -40.64 -13.73
N ALA A 344 -7.25 -40.81 -15.03
CA ALA A 344 -7.25 -42.13 -15.65
C ALA A 344 -6.18 -43.07 -15.04
N PHE A 345 -5.02 -42.51 -14.66
CA PHE A 345 -3.96 -43.24 -13.97
C PHE A 345 -4.34 -43.57 -12.52
N ASP A 346 -4.91 -42.62 -11.79
CA ASP A 346 -5.39 -42.83 -10.42
C ASP A 346 -6.48 -43.91 -10.34
N ASP A 347 -7.34 -43.99 -11.36
CA ASP A 347 -8.38 -45.00 -11.47
C ASP A 347 -7.89 -46.37 -11.98
N GLY A 348 -6.61 -46.47 -12.37
CA GLY A 348 -6.04 -47.67 -12.99
C GLY A 348 -6.59 -48.00 -14.38
N THR A 349 -7.35 -47.09 -15.00
CA THR A 349 -7.93 -47.27 -16.35
C THR A 349 -6.92 -47.08 -17.47
N ALA A 350 -5.80 -46.42 -17.17
CA ALA A 350 -4.67 -46.26 -18.06
C ALA A 350 -3.36 -46.19 -17.27
N ALA A 351 -2.26 -46.41 -17.98
CA ALA A 351 -0.89 -46.18 -17.56
C ALA A 351 -0.14 -45.51 -18.73
N PRO A 352 1.07 -44.94 -18.54
CA PRO A 352 1.79 -44.24 -19.60
C PRO A 352 1.99 -45.06 -20.88
N ASP A 353 2.16 -46.38 -20.76
CA ASP A 353 2.36 -47.34 -21.85
C ASP A 353 1.05 -47.94 -22.42
N THR A 354 -0.09 -47.64 -21.80
CA THR A 354 -1.41 -48.04 -22.31
C THR A 354 -1.61 -47.51 -23.71
N ARG A 355 -2.11 -48.36 -24.61
CA ARG A 355 -2.37 -47.99 -26.01
C ARG A 355 -3.78 -47.43 -26.14
N VAL A 356 -3.91 -46.39 -26.94
CA VAL A 356 -5.17 -45.72 -27.26
C VAL A 356 -5.20 -45.39 -28.74
N ALA A 357 -6.35 -45.60 -29.37
CA ALA A 357 -6.54 -45.33 -30.78
C ALA A 357 -6.69 -43.82 -31.02
N ASP A 358 -5.85 -43.29 -31.90
CA ASP A 358 -5.97 -41.97 -32.53
C ASP A 358 -6.51 -42.15 -33.94
N LEU A 359 -7.82 -42.44 -34.03
CA LEU A 359 -8.58 -42.74 -35.25
C LEU A 359 -9.85 -41.89 -35.29
N PRO A 360 -10.47 -41.65 -36.48
CA PRO A 360 -11.74 -40.94 -36.57
C PRO A 360 -12.79 -41.61 -35.66
N THR A 361 -13.15 -40.93 -34.57
CA THR A 361 -14.02 -41.49 -33.53
C THR A 361 -15.16 -40.52 -33.25
N ARG A 362 -16.37 -41.05 -33.14
CA ARG A 362 -17.58 -40.28 -32.80
C ARG A 362 -18.08 -40.71 -31.42
N PHE A 363 -18.31 -39.73 -30.56
CA PHE A 363 -18.84 -39.87 -29.21
C PHE A 363 -20.25 -39.28 -29.18
N ALA A 364 -21.26 -40.13 -29.39
CA ALA A 364 -22.64 -39.72 -29.62
C ALA A 364 -22.77 -38.67 -30.76
N SER A 365 -23.16 -37.43 -30.46
CA SER A 365 -23.26 -36.33 -31.42
C SER A 365 -21.95 -35.56 -31.63
N TYR A 366 -20.92 -35.83 -30.83
CA TYR A 366 -19.65 -35.10 -30.84
C TYR A 366 -18.57 -35.88 -31.61
N GLN A 367 -17.89 -35.20 -32.53
CA GLN A 367 -16.81 -35.78 -33.32
C GLN A 367 -15.59 -34.83 -33.28
N PRO A 368 -14.62 -35.06 -32.37
CA PRO A 368 -13.42 -34.24 -32.28
C PRO A 368 -12.46 -34.55 -33.44
N GLU A 369 -11.67 -33.54 -33.81
CA GLU A 369 -10.54 -33.69 -34.74
C GLU A 369 -9.25 -33.27 -34.06
N ASN A 370 -8.12 -33.85 -34.48
CA ASN A 370 -6.80 -33.35 -34.08
C ASN A 370 -6.52 -31.99 -34.74
N PHE A 371 -5.66 -31.19 -34.10
CA PHE A 371 -5.31 -29.86 -34.60
C PHE A 371 -4.74 -29.89 -36.03
N ASP A 372 -3.93 -30.89 -36.34
CA ASP A 372 -3.31 -31.12 -37.64
C ASP A 372 -4.17 -31.97 -38.60
N ARG A 373 -5.36 -32.41 -38.16
CA ARG A 373 -6.25 -33.33 -38.88
C ARG A 373 -5.61 -34.65 -39.31
N MET A 374 -4.50 -35.04 -38.68
CA MET A 374 -3.83 -36.32 -38.93
C MET A 374 -4.16 -37.32 -37.84
N PHE A 375 -4.23 -38.60 -38.23
CA PHE A 375 -4.49 -39.73 -37.35
C PHE A 375 -3.23 -40.58 -37.24
N ARG A 376 -2.85 -40.95 -36.01
CA ARG A 376 -1.60 -41.68 -35.72
C ARG A 376 -1.82 -43.15 -35.40
N GLY A 377 -3.06 -43.63 -35.47
CA GLY A 377 -3.39 -45.03 -35.16
C GLY A 377 -3.19 -45.32 -33.67
N ASP A 378 -2.64 -46.48 -33.32
CA ASP A 378 -2.43 -46.86 -31.92
C ASP A 378 -1.19 -46.21 -31.31
N VAL A 379 -1.43 -45.22 -30.46
CA VAL A 379 -0.39 -44.47 -29.74
C VAL A 379 -0.38 -44.85 -28.26
N ARG A 380 0.77 -44.67 -27.59
CA ARG A 380 0.82 -44.73 -26.13
C ARG A 380 0.19 -43.48 -25.53
N VAL A 381 -0.40 -43.60 -24.36
CA VAL A 381 -0.92 -42.44 -23.60
C VAL A 381 0.18 -41.40 -23.35
N SER A 382 1.41 -41.83 -23.04
CA SER A 382 2.57 -40.94 -22.90
C SER A 382 2.81 -40.08 -24.15
N ASP A 383 2.68 -40.69 -25.33
CA ASP A 383 2.94 -40.05 -26.61
C ASP A 383 1.77 -39.13 -26.98
N ALA A 384 0.54 -39.57 -26.70
CA ALA A 384 -0.67 -38.78 -26.90
C ALA A 384 -0.68 -37.51 -26.05
N LEU A 385 -0.21 -37.56 -24.81
CA LEU A 385 -0.08 -36.38 -23.94
C LEU A 385 1.04 -35.45 -24.43
N GLN A 386 2.23 -35.98 -24.75
CA GLN A 386 3.36 -35.20 -25.26
C GLN A 386 3.02 -34.44 -26.55
N HIS A 387 2.26 -35.08 -27.45
CA HIS A 387 1.81 -34.45 -28.70
C HIS A 387 0.47 -33.73 -28.58
N SER A 388 -0.12 -33.69 -27.37
CA SER A 388 -1.42 -33.06 -27.11
C SER A 388 -2.49 -33.50 -28.12
N LEU A 389 -2.63 -34.80 -28.37
CA LEU A 389 -3.66 -35.33 -29.28
C LEU A 389 -5.06 -35.13 -28.68
N ASN A 390 -6.04 -34.80 -29.53
CA ASN A 390 -7.39 -34.49 -29.07
C ASN A 390 -8.21 -35.76 -28.85
N ILE A 391 -8.15 -36.69 -29.80
CA ILE A 391 -8.99 -37.89 -29.78
C ILE A 391 -8.66 -38.81 -28.61
N PRO A 392 -7.39 -39.16 -28.34
CA PRO A 392 -7.04 -39.92 -27.14
C PRO A 392 -7.48 -39.26 -25.84
N ALA A 393 -7.35 -37.94 -25.73
CA ALA A 393 -7.74 -37.20 -24.53
C ALA A 393 -9.25 -37.24 -24.30
N VAL A 394 -10.05 -37.09 -25.36
CA VAL A 394 -11.51 -37.23 -25.29
C VAL A 394 -11.90 -38.68 -24.95
N ALA A 395 -11.23 -39.68 -25.55
CA ALA A 395 -11.48 -41.09 -25.24
C ALA A 395 -11.16 -41.44 -23.78
N MET A 396 -10.12 -40.85 -23.20
CA MET A 396 -9.83 -41.00 -21.77
C MET A 396 -10.86 -40.28 -20.90
N LEU A 397 -11.28 -39.07 -21.27
CA LEU A 397 -12.32 -38.35 -20.52
C LEU A 397 -13.66 -39.10 -20.51
N ASP A 398 -14.02 -39.74 -21.62
CA ASP A 398 -15.22 -40.56 -21.74
C ASP A 398 -15.20 -41.73 -20.74
N ARG A 399 -14.03 -42.33 -20.51
CA ARG A 399 -13.83 -43.38 -19.50
C ARG A 399 -13.84 -42.85 -18.08
N VAL A 400 -13.22 -41.69 -17.83
CA VAL A 400 -13.14 -41.05 -16.50
C VAL A 400 -14.51 -40.50 -16.07
N GLY A 401 -15.31 -40.03 -17.03
CA GLY A 401 -16.58 -39.33 -16.82
C GLY A 401 -16.38 -37.81 -16.74
N PRO A 402 -17.01 -37.02 -17.63
CA PRO A 402 -16.81 -35.57 -17.68
C PRO A 402 -17.36 -34.82 -16.46
N GLU A 403 -18.45 -35.30 -15.85
CA GLU A 403 -18.98 -34.72 -14.61
C GLU A 403 -18.05 -34.93 -13.42
N ARG A 404 -17.53 -36.15 -13.28
CA ARG A 404 -16.56 -36.49 -12.24
C ARG A 404 -15.29 -35.65 -12.39
N PHE A 405 -14.82 -35.47 -13.63
CA PHE A 405 -13.69 -34.60 -13.94
C PHE A 405 -13.97 -33.14 -13.53
N ALA A 406 -15.12 -32.59 -13.90
CA ALA A 406 -15.49 -31.22 -13.54
C ALA A 406 -15.64 -31.03 -12.01
N ALA A 407 -16.22 -32.02 -11.31
CA ALA A 407 -16.33 -32.03 -9.86
C ALA A 407 -14.96 -32.08 -9.18
N GLN A 408 -14.03 -32.89 -9.69
CA GLN A 408 -12.67 -32.97 -9.18
C GLN A 408 -11.92 -31.64 -9.34
N LEU A 409 -12.01 -31.01 -10.51
CA LEU A 409 -11.45 -29.67 -10.75
C LEU A 409 -12.03 -28.63 -9.77
N ALA A 410 -13.35 -28.65 -9.57
CA ALA A 410 -14.01 -27.75 -8.62
C ALA A 410 -13.55 -28.00 -7.17
N SER A 411 -13.39 -29.26 -6.76
CA SER A 411 -12.88 -29.61 -5.43
C SER A 411 -11.43 -29.16 -5.20
N ALA A 412 -10.64 -29.10 -6.27
CA ALA A 412 -9.27 -28.58 -6.27
C ALA A 412 -9.20 -27.03 -6.31
N GLY A 413 -10.35 -26.35 -6.35
CA GLY A 413 -10.43 -24.88 -6.40
C GLY A 413 -10.53 -24.29 -7.81
N ALA A 414 -10.46 -25.10 -8.87
CA ALA A 414 -10.52 -24.69 -10.26
C ALA A 414 -11.90 -24.98 -10.88
N ARG A 415 -12.97 -24.38 -10.32
CA ARG A 415 -14.34 -24.64 -10.79
C ARG A 415 -14.53 -24.22 -12.26
N PRO A 416 -14.81 -25.15 -13.19
CA PRO A 416 -15.07 -24.80 -14.59
C PRO A 416 -16.36 -23.99 -14.74
N ARG A 417 -16.33 -22.97 -15.61
CA ARG A 417 -17.52 -22.22 -16.03
C ARG A 417 -18.01 -22.76 -17.36
N ILE A 418 -19.11 -23.50 -17.36
CA ILE A 418 -19.68 -24.11 -18.56
C ILE A 418 -20.73 -23.13 -19.13
N TYR A 419 -20.62 -22.82 -20.41
CA TYR A 419 -21.51 -21.91 -21.11
C TYR A 419 -22.31 -22.67 -22.18
N GLY A 420 -23.63 -22.61 -22.12
CA GLY A 420 -24.54 -23.24 -23.09
C GLY A 420 -25.00 -24.65 -22.69
N GLY A 421 -26.28 -24.94 -22.99
CA GLY A 421 -27.00 -26.18 -22.61
C GLY A 421 -28.12 -25.91 -21.61
N ALA A 422 -29.23 -26.66 -21.69
CA ALA A 422 -30.38 -26.49 -20.78
C ALA A 422 -30.03 -26.77 -19.30
N GLU A 423 -28.99 -27.58 -19.06
CA GLU A 423 -28.64 -28.10 -17.72
C GLU A 423 -27.22 -27.69 -17.25
N HIS A 424 -26.44 -26.96 -18.05
CA HIS A 424 -25.05 -26.55 -17.72
C HIS A 424 -24.11 -27.71 -17.32
N GLU A 425 -24.40 -28.93 -17.81
CA GLU A 425 -23.64 -30.14 -17.49
C GLU A 425 -22.28 -30.21 -18.21
N ALA A 426 -21.33 -30.90 -17.58
CA ALA A 426 -20.00 -31.09 -18.15
C ALA A 426 -20.02 -32.16 -19.24
N GLY A 427 -19.83 -31.74 -20.50
CA GLY A 427 -19.66 -32.64 -21.63
C GLY A 427 -18.19 -32.90 -21.98
N LEU A 428 -17.95 -33.84 -22.90
CA LEU A 428 -16.61 -34.21 -23.39
C LEU A 428 -15.80 -33.04 -23.99
N ALA A 429 -16.48 -31.98 -24.44
CA ALA A 429 -15.85 -30.78 -24.96
C ALA A 429 -14.93 -30.08 -23.95
N ILE A 430 -15.11 -30.31 -22.63
CA ILE A 430 -14.22 -29.76 -21.59
C ILE A 430 -12.77 -30.21 -21.77
N ALA A 431 -12.52 -31.41 -22.35
CA ALA A 431 -11.17 -31.89 -22.65
C ALA A 431 -10.38 -30.98 -23.59
N LEU A 432 -11.10 -30.26 -24.45
CA LEU A 432 -10.53 -29.39 -25.48
C LEU A 432 -10.80 -27.91 -25.20
N GLY A 433 -11.24 -27.58 -23.98
CA GLY A 433 -11.48 -26.20 -23.56
C GLY A 433 -12.92 -25.70 -23.74
N GLY A 434 -13.90 -26.59 -23.83
CA GLY A 434 -15.34 -26.27 -23.82
C GLY A 434 -15.87 -25.73 -22.48
N ALA A 435 -15.00 -25.16 -21.64
CA ALA A 435 -15.34 -24.50 -20.37
C ALA A 435 -14.39 -23.30 -20.17
N GLY A 436 -14.78 -22.34 -19.34
CA GLY A 436 -13.93 -21.24 -18.90
C GLY A 436 -13.24 -21.53 -17.56
N LEU A 437 -11.96 -21.21 -17.45
CA LEU A 437 -11.19 -21.25 -16.20
C LEU A 437 -10.41 -19.96 -16.00
N THR A 438 -10.22 -19.58 -14.73
CA THR A 438 -9.33 -18.49 -14.32
C THR A 438 -7.93 -19.02 -14.07
N ALA A 439 -6.92 -18.15 -14.18
CA ALA A 439 -5.55 -18.52 -13.80
C ALA A 439 -5.37 -18.50 -12.28
N ARG A 440 -6.10 -17.62 -11.59
CA ARG A 440 -6.09 -17.45 -10.12
C ARG A 440 -7.16 -18.28 -9.43
#